data_AF-A0AAV1TZ33-F1
#
_entry.id   AF-A0AAV1TZ33-F1
#
_cell.length_a   1.000
_cell.length_b   1.000
_cell.length_c   1.000
_cell.angle_alpha   90.00
_cell.angle_beta   90.00
_cell.angle_gamma   90.00
#
_symmetry.space_group_name_H-M   'P 1'
#
loop_
_entity.id
_entity.type
_entity.pdbx_description
1 polymer ?
#
loop_
_entity_poly.entity_id
_entity_poly.type
_entity_poly.pdbx_seq_one_letter_code
_entity_poly.pdbx_strand_id
1 'polypeptide(L)'
;MCKDRDAFIEYADSSTARNVNSAKNNASSKVLGQGTVVLRVWNGTFSTCARLENTLHVQDLNKNLFSLTAATARGMKIEINSAGCIVFKSGQIVATGVRRGILLTLIVEEVPQCHVLENEAELWHRRLGHISYSTVNKLIKDGCIKA
;
A
#
# COMPACT_ATOMS: atom_id res chain seq x y z
N MET A 1 5.64 -7.39 -3.35
CA MET A 1 5.47 -8.09 -2.06
C MET A 1 5.40 -7.04 -0.98
N CYS A 2 4.45 -7.18 -0.06
CA CYS A 2 4.21 -6.23 1.02
C CYS A 2 4.20 -6.97 2.36
N LYS A 3 4.77 -6.35 3.40
CA LYS A 3 4.83 -6.91 4.75
C LYS A 3 3.62 -6.52 5.61
N ASP A 4 2.98 -5.40 5.29
CA ASP A 4 1.94 -4.80 6.13
C ASP A 4 0.57 -5.20 5.58
N ARG A 5 -0.21 -5.94 6.38
CA ARG A 5 -1.55 -6.41 6.01
C ARG A 5 -2.53 -5.25 5.74
N ASP A 6 -2.36 -4.14 6.45
CA ASP A 6 -3.24 -2.97 6.37
C ASP A 6 -3.01 -2.11 5.12
N ALA A 7 -1.93 -2.38 4.36
CA ALA A 7 -1.68 -1.73 3.08
C ALA A 7 -2.55 -2.28 1.94
N PHE A 8 -3.27 -3.39 2.17
CA PHE A 8 -4.12 -4.05 1.17
C PHE A 8 -5.55 -3.53 1.21
N ILE A 9 -6.06 -3.08 0.06
CA ILE A 9 -7.47 -2.66 -0.10
C ILE A 9 -8.40 -3.82 -0.47
N GLU A 10 -7.81 -4.88 -1.02
CA GLU A 10 -8.48 -6.13 -1.41
C GLU A 10 -7.54 -7.25 -0.94
N TYR A 11 -8.08 -8.30 -0.31
CA TYR A 11 -7.25 -9.34 0.28
C TYR A 11 -7.94 -10.71 0.26
N ALA A 12 -7.16 -11.74 -0.09
CA ALA A 12 -7.53 -13.13 0.04
C ALA A 12 -6.44 -13.87 0.84
N ASP A 13 -6.85 -14.61 1.87
CA ASP A 13 -5.95 -15.48 2.63
C ASP A 13 -5.39 -16.60 1.76
N SER A 14 -4.14 -16.98 2.02
CA SER A 14 -3.52 -18.10 1.30
C SER A 14 -4.02 -19.42 1.87
N SER A 15 -4.95 -20.07 1.18
CA SER A 15 -5.46 -21.41 1.54
C SER A 15 -4.42 -22.52 1.36
N THR A 16 -3.38 -22.28 0.55
CA THR A 16 -2.28 -23.21 0.30
C THR A 16 -0.97 -22.67 0.85
N ALA A 17 -0.10 -23.55 1.35
CA ALA A 17 1.22 -23.18 1.84
C ALA A 17 2.12 -22.82 0.64
N ARG A 18 2.19 -21.52 0.33
CA ARG A 18 3.11 -20.96 -0.66
C ARG A 18 4.25 -20.26 0.05
N ASN A 19 5.47 -20.51 -0.40
CA ASN A 19 6.68 -19.90 0.14
C ASN A 19 7.38 -19.08 -0.93
N VAL A 20 8.07 -18.02 -0.50
CA VAL A 20 8.99 -17.25 -1.34
C VAL A 20 10.41 -17.47 -0.82
N ASN A 21 11.32 -17.85 -1.71
CA ASN A 21 12.72 -18.06 -1.38
C ASN A 21 13.43 -16.72 -1.18
N SER A 22 14.25 -16.67 -0.14
CA SER A 22 15.13 -15.54 0.15
C SER A 22 16.51 -15.79 -0.43
N ALA A 23 17.16 -14.72 -0.90
CA ALA A 23 18.56 -14.77 -1.31
C ALA A 23 19.51 -15.00 -0.11
N LYS A 24 19.03 -14.81 1.13
CA LYS A 24 19.82 -15.04 2.34
C LYS A 24 19.68 -16.49 2.81
N ASN A 25 20.79 -17.22 2.76
CA ASN A 25 21.00 -18.50 3.45
C ASN A 25 19.91 -19.56 3.21
N ASN A 26 19.42 -19.69 1.98
CA ASN A 26 18.38 -20.64 1.60
C ASN A 26 17.09 -20.58 2.47
N ALA A 27 16.85 -19.42 3.11
CA ALA A 27 15.66 -19.21 3.90
C ALA A 27 14.44 -19.06 2.98
N SER A 28 13.27 -19.46 3.46
CA SER A 28 12.01 -19.20 2.78
C SER A 28 11.04 -18.52 3.73
N SER A 29 10.24 -17.61 3.20
CA SER A 29 9.21 -16.89 3.95
C SER A 29 7.84 -17.32 3.48
N LYS A 30 6.93 -17.53 4.43
CA LYS A 30 5.57 -17.95 4.14
C LYS A 30 4.77 -16.79 3.55
N VAL A 31 4.03 -17.07 2.48
CA VAL A 31 3.01 -16.17 1.96
C VAL A 31 1.73 -16.37 2.75
N LEU A 32 1.25 -15.30 3.38
CA LEU A 32 0.05 -15.34 4.22
C LEU A 32 -1.22 -15.07 3.40
N GLY A 33 -1.10 -14.32 2.32
CA GLY A 33 -2.19 -14.05 1.40
C GLY A 33 -1.76 -13.21 0.22
N GLN A 34 -2.73 -12.77 -0.56
CA GLN A 34 -2.52 -12.01 -1.77
C GLN A 34 -3.63 -10.97 -1.93
N GLY A 35 -3.31 -9.85 -2.58
CA GLY A 35 -4.30 -8.80 -2.79
C GLY A 35 -3.78 -7.62 -3.59
N THR A 36 -4.49 -6.50 -3.46
CA THR A 36 -4.15 -5.25 -4.15
C THR A 36 -3.65 -4.23 -3.14
N VAL A 37 -2.46 -3.67 -3.39
CA VAL A 37 -1.90 -2.55 -2.63
C VAL A 37 -1.94 -1.30 -3.48
N VAL A 38 -2.32 -0.17 -2.88
CA VAL A 38 -2.36 1.13 -3.56
C VAL A 38 -1.24 2.01 -3.02
N LEU A 39 -0.44 2.60 -3.91
CA LEU A 39 0.68 3.48 -3.57
C LEU A 39 0.58 4.77 -4.38
N ARG A 40 0.97 5.91 -3.78
CA ARG A 40 1.24 7.14 -4.54
C ARG A 40 2.70 7.14 -4.98
N VAL A 41 2.95 6.97 -6.28
CA VAL A 41 4.30 6.88 -6.85
C VAL A 41 4.64 8.14 -7.62
N TRP A 42 5.85 8.66 -7.44
CA TRP A 42 6.32 9.84 -8.17
C TRP A 42 6.75 9.46 -9.59
N ASN A 43 6.20 10.13 -10.61
CA ASN A 43 6.54 9.88 -12.02
C ASN A 43 7.60 10.84 -12.60
N GLY A 44 8.17 11.74 -11.78
CA GLY A 44 9.07 12.79 -12.25
C GLY A 44 8.44 14.19 -12.21
N THR A 45 7.11 14.29 -12.29
CA THR A 45 6.38 15.57 -12.35
C THR A 45 5.34 15.70 -11.25
N PHE A 46 4.61 14.61 -10.95
CA PHE A 46 3.61 14.54 -9.90
C PHE A 46 3.47 13.10 -9.39
N SER A 47 2.81 12.95 -8.24
CA SER A 47 2.50 11.63 -7.70
C SER A 47 1.20 11.07 -8.27
N THR A 48 1.25 9.83 -8.74
CA THR A 48 0.10 9.11 -9.30
C THR A 48 -0.27 7.92 -8.45
N CYS A 49 -1.55 7.56 -8.45
CA CYS A 49 -2.07 6.40 -7.73
C CYS A 49 -1.80 5.13 -8.54
N ALA A 50 -0.92 4.27 -8.04
CA ALA A 50 -0.59 2.98 -8.65
C ALA A 50 -1.23 1.83 -7.87
N ARG A 51 -1.90 0.93 -8.61
CA ARG A 51 -2.44 -0.33 -8.09
C ARG A 51 -1.46 -1.46 -8.35
N LEU A 52 -0.92 -2.05 -7.29
CA LEU A 52 -0.11 -3.27 -7.33
C LEU A 52 -1.01 -4.46 -7.06
N GLU A 53 -1.62 -4.96 -8.12
CA GLU A 53 -2.47 -6.15 -8.10
C GLU A 53 -1.64 -7.42 -7.90
N ASN A 54 -2.29 -8.47 -7.36
CA ASN A 54 -1.67 -9.76 -7.13
C ASN A 54 -0.41 -9.67 -6.23
N THR A 55 -0.37 -8.69 -5.34
CA THR A 55 0.73 -8.49 -4.40
C THR A 55 0.69 -9.55 -3.31
N LEU A 56 1.82 -10.21 -3.07
CA LEU A 56 1.95 -11.20 -1.99
C LEU A 56 2.16 -10.52 -0.64
N HIS A 57 1.42 -10.95 0.39
CA HIS A 57 1.62 -10.58 1.79
C HIS A 57 2.62 -11.53 2.45
N VAL A 58 3.76 -10.99 2.86
CA VAL A 58 4.86 -11.73 3.50
C VAL A 58 5.38 -10.90 4.68
N GLN A 59 4.95 -11.25 5.90
CA GLN A 59 5.22 -10.47 7.10
C GLN A 59 6.71 -10.41 7.48
N ASP A 60 7.49 -11.44 7.13
CA ASP A 60 8.90 -11.59 7.54
C ASP A 60 9.88 -10.72 6.71
N LEU A 61 9.34 -9.82 5.86
CA LEU A 61 10.14 -8.94 5.02
C LEU A 61 10.72 -7.77 5.82
N ASN A 62 12.04 -7.56 5.68
CA ASN A 62 12.69 -6.35 6.20
C ASN A 62 12.21 -5.06 5.51
N LYS A 63 11.92 -5.14 4.21
CA LYS A 63 11.43 -4.05 3.36
C LYS A 63 10.46 -4.61 2.31
N ASN A 64 9.49 -3.79 1.88
CA ASN A 64 8.61 -4.12 0.77
C ASN A 64 9.43 -4.24 -0.52
N LEU A 65 9.08 -5.21 -1.37
CA LEU A 65 9.83 -5.52 -2.58
C LEU A 65 8.95 -5.31 -3.82
N PHE A 66 9.43 -4.48 -4.74
CA PHE A 66 8.85 -4.34 -6.07
C PHE A 66 9.47 -5.38 -7.01
N SER A 67 8.64 -6.24 -7.59
CA SER A 67 9.12 -7.35 -8.44
C SER A 67 9.32 -6.86 -9.87
N LEU A 68 10.59 -6.79 -10.31
CA LEU A 68 10.92 -6.45 -11.69
C LEU A 68 10.37 -7.48 -12.68
N THR A 69 10.44 -8.76 -12.34
CA THR A 69 9.90 -9.84 -13.19
C THR A 69 8.39 -9.74 -13.37
N ALA A 70 7.65 -9.42 -12.29
CA ALA A 70 6.21 -9.20 -12.38
C ALA A 70 5.86 -7.92 -13.15
N ALA A 71 6.73 -6.91 -13.12
CA ALA A 71 6.53 -5.67 -13.85
C ALA A 71 6.77 -5.85 -15.36
N THR A 72 7.88 -6.48 -15.75
CA THR A 72 8.20 -6.72 -17.16
C THR A 72 7.22 -7.68 -17.81
N ALA A 73 6.74 -8.70 -17.09
CA ALA A 73 5.66 -9.58 -17.57
C ALA A 73 4.35 -8.83 -17.87
N ARG A 74 4.14 -7.65 -17.27
CA ARG A 74 3.00 -6.76 -17.55
C ARG A 74 3.30 -5.69 -18.61
N GLY A 75 4.37 -5.87 -19.38
CA GLY A 75 4.76 -4.96 -20.46
C GLY A 75 5.37 -3.64 -20.00
N MET A 76 5.80 -3.53 -18.73
CA MET A 76 6.55 -2.36 -18.27
C MET A 76 8.02 -2.48 -18.64
N LYS A 77 8.62 -1.37 -19.07
CA LYS A 77 10.06 -1.25 -19.29
C LYS A 77 10.68 -0.55 -18.08
N ILE A 78 11.80 -1.04 -17.58
CA ILE A 78 12.54 -0.40 -16.48
C ILE A 78 13.95 -0.07 -16.98
N GLU A 79 14.32 1.20 -16.87
CA GLU A 79 15.68 1.68 -17.13
C GLU A 79 16.35 2.00 -15.80
N ILE A 80 17.57 1.49 -15.58
CA ILE A 80 18.34 1.67 -14.36
C ILE A 80 19.69 2.27 -14.73
N ASN A 81 20.11 3.30 -14.00
CA ASN A 81 21.41 3.95 -14.17
C ASN A 81 22.06 4.28 -12.81
N SER A 82 23.11 5.08 -12.80
CA SER A 82 23.82 5.48 -11.59
C SER A 82 22.96 6.32 -10.63
N ALA A 83 22.02 7.12 -11.14
CA ALA A 83 21.15 7.97 -10.33
C ALA A 83 19.97 7.20 -9.73
N GLY A 84 19.44 6.20 -10.43
CA GLY A 84 18.27 5.45 -9.97
C GLY A 84 17.59 4.65 -11.08
N CYS A 85 16.27 4.71 -11.13
CA CYS A 85 15.49 4.02 -12.16
C CYS A 85 14.27 4.81 -12.63
N ILE A 86 13.83 4.47 -13.84
CA ILE A 86 12.62 4.99 -14.46
C ILE A 86 11.80 3.79 -14.95
N VAL A 87 10.52 3.75 -14.59
CA VAL A 87 9.57 2.72 -15.00
C VAL A 87 8.63 3.32 -16.02
N PHE A 88 8.52 2.65 -17.17
CA PHE A 88 7.68 3.04 -18.29
C PHE A 88 6.55 2.04 -18.49
N LYS A 89 5.37 2.54 -18.84
CA LYS A 89 4.25 1.75 -19.35
C LYS A 89 3.71 2.43 -20.60
N SER A 90 3.67 1.72 -21.72
CA SER A 90 3.20 2.27 -23.01
C SER A 90 3.90 3.58 -23.40
N GLY A 91 5.21 3.68 -23.15
CA GLY A 91 6.02 4.87 -23.47
C GLY A 91 5.94 6.03 -22.46
N GLN A 92 5.08 5.95 -21.45
CA GLN A 92 4.94 6.99 -20.42
C GLN A 92 5.66 6.59 -19.13
N ILE A 93 6.25 7.57 -18.44
CA ILE A 93 6.84 7.36 -17.12
C ILE A 93 5.71 7.20 -16.10
N VAL A 94 5.69 6.06 -15.42
CA VAL A 94 4.68 5.74 -14.40
C VAL A 94 5.24 5.74 -12.99
N ALA A 95 6.55 5.55 -12.83
CA ALA A 95 7.22 5.66 -11.55
C ALA A 95 8.72 5.94 -11.75
N THR A 96 9.32 6.59 -10.77
CA THR A 96 10.76 6.83 -10.69
C THR A 96 11.30 6.32 -9.36
N GLY A 97 12.57 5.99 -9.33
CA GLY A 97 13.26 5.54 -8.15
C GLY A 97 14.67 6.09 -8.07
N VAL A 98 15.20 6.12 -6.85
CA VAL A 98 16.54 6.61 -6.53
C VAL A 98 17.41 5.48 -6.01
N ARG A 99 18.70 5.58 -6.27
CA ARG A 99 19.68 4.68 -5.70
C ARG A 99 20.07 5.14 -4.29
N ARG A 100 19.96 4.24 -3.31
CA ARG A 100 20.40 4.42 -1.91
C ARG A 100 21.41 3.33 -1.58
N GLY A 101 22.69 3.61 -1.83
CA GLY A 101 23.77 2.63 -1.75
C GLY A 101 23.62 1.53 -2.81
N ILE A 102 23.49 0.27 -2.36
CA ILE A 102 23.26 -0.88 -3.24
C ILE A 102 21.78 -1.11 -3.59
N LEU A 103 20.86 -0.40 -2.92
CA LEU A 103 19.42 -0.58 -3.11
C LEU A 103 18.86 0.45 -4.07
N LEU A 104 17.91 0.01 -4.89
CA LEU A 104 17.08 0.87 -5.72
C LEU A 104 15.70 1.00 -5.05
N THR A 105 15.27 2.23 -4.79
CA THR A 105 14.03 2.51 -4.05
C THR A 105 13.12 3.38 -4.89
N LEU A 106 11.89 2.91 -5.14
CA LEU A 106 10.88 3.75 -5.79
C LEU A 106 10.55 4.95 -4.89
N ILE A 107 10.36 6.11 -5.51
CA ILE A 107 9.87 7.30 -4.80
C ILE A 107 8.37 7.12 -4.62
N VAL A 108 7.97 6.88 -3.37
CA VAL A 108 6.58 6.72 -2.96
C VAL A 108 6.29 7.81 -1.96
N GLU A 109 5.19 8.54 -2.14
CA GLU A 109 4.67 9.41 -1.11
C GLU A 109 4.06 8.54 -0.01
N GLU A 110 4.39 8.84 1.24
CA GLU A 110 3.60 8.33 2.36
C GLU A 110 2.19 8.88 2.17
N VAL A 111 1.29 8.00 1.72
CA VAL A 111 -0.13 8.28 1.82
C VAL A 111 -0.36 8.36 3.33
N PRO A 112 -0.75 9.53 3.89
CA PRO A 112 -1.29 9.50 5.23
C PRO A 112 -2.39 8.45 5.16
N GLN A 113 -2.28 7.38 5.95
CA GLN A 113 -3.45 6.59 6.28
C GLN A 113 -4.37 7.61 6.95
N CYS A 114 -5.21 8.27 6.14
CA CYS A 114 -6.44 8.83 6.62
C CYS A 114 -7.19 7.59 7.06
N HIS A 115 -6.99 7.23 8.33
CA HIS A 115 -7.90 6.39 9.07
C HIS A 115 -9.22 7.15 9.05
N VAL A 116 -9.95 7.06 7.93
CA VAL A 116 -11.39 7.29 7.92
C VAL A 116 -12.03 6.03 8.52
N LEU A 117 -11.55 5.65 9.70
CA LEU A 117 -12.39 5.18 10.77
C LEU A 117 -12.62 6.41 11.65
N GLU A 118 -13.09 7.52 11.06
CA GLU A 118 -13.83 8.46 11.89
C GLU A 118 -15.06 7.68 12.33
N ASN A 119 -15.05 7.25 13.59
CA ASN A 119 -16.24 6.77 14.27
C ASN A 119 -17.35 7.78 13.96
N GLU A 120 -18.49 7.37 13.39
CA GLU A 120 -19.49 8.37 12.98
C GLU A 120 -19.93 9.22 14.17
N ALA A 121 -19.89 8.68 15.40
CA ALA A 121 -20.10 9.44 16.63
C ALA A 121 -19.07 10.57 16.83
N GLU A 122 -17.81 10.34 16.50
CA GLU A 122 -16.74 11.35 16.57
C GLU A 122 -16.91 12.42 15.49
N LEU A 123 -17.32 12.02 14.28
CA LEU A 123 -17.70 12.95 13.21
C LEU A 123 -18.89 13.83 13.63
N TRP A 124 -19.92 13.23 14.23
CA TRP A 124 -21.08 13.98 14.74
C TRP A 124 -20.72 14.89 15.90
N HIS A 125 -19.87 14.45 16.83
CA HIS A 125 -19.37 15.29 17.93
C HIS A 125 -18.65 16.54 17.39
N ARG A 126 -17.79 16.39 16.38
CA ARG A 126 -17.11 17.49 15.71
C ARG A 126 -18.06 18.42 14.95
N ARG A 127 -19.03 17.86 14.21
CA ARG A 127 -20.03 18.64 13.45
C ARG A 127 -20.93 19.46 14.34
N LEU A 128 -21.37 18.88 15.45
CA LEU A 128 -22.32 19.52 16.35
C LEU A 128 -21.65 20.57 17.23
N GLY A 129 -20.38 20.37 17.62
CA GLY A 129 -19.57 21.31 18.41
C GLY A 129 -20.17 21.59 19.78
N HIS A 130 -19.37 21.60 20.86
CA HIS A 130 -19.85 21.86 22.23
C HIS A 130 -20.88 20.88 22.82
N ILE A 131 -21.30 19.85 22.08
CA ILE A 131 -22.19 18.80 22.57
C ILE A 131 -21.36 17.64 23.14
N SER A 132 -21.63 17.20 24.37
CA SER A 132 -20.90 16.07 24.98
C SER A 132 -21.12 14.75 24.21
N TYR A 133 -20.13 13.85 24.27
CA TYR A 133 -20.25 12.49 23.71
C TYR A 133 -21.47 11.73 24.23
N SER A 134 -21.87 11.95 25.49
CA SER A 134 -23.08 11.36 26.07
C SER A 134 -24.36 11.75 25.33
N THR A 135 -24.43 12.99 24.85
CA THR A 135 -25.58 13.50 24.09
C THR A 135 -25.55 12.99 22.66
N VAL A 136 -24.36 12.92 22.03
CA VAL A 136 -24.20 12.31 20.71
C VAL A 136 -24.65 10.84 20.72
N ASN A 137 -24.25 10.07 21.74
CA ASN A 137 -24.66 8.67 21.89
C ASN A 137 -26.18 8.51 22.10
N LYS A 138 -26.83 9.46 22.77
CA LYS A 138 -28.31 9.48 22.85
C LYS A 138 -28.93 9.73 21.49
N LEU A 139 -28.45 10.72 20.74
CA LEU A 139 -28.96 11.02 19.40
C LEU A 139 -28.78 9.84 18.43
N ILE A 140 -27.69 9.08 18.57
CA ILE A 140 -27.49 7.83 17.83
C ILE A 140 -28.52 6.77 18.25
N LYS A 141 -28.70 6.56 19.55
CA LYS A 141 -29.66 5.58 20.10
C LYS A 141 -31.10 5.92 19.73
N ASP A 142 -31.44 7.20 19.68
CA ASP A 142 -32.75 7.72 19.34
C ASP A 142 -32.99 7.77 17.82
N GLY A 143 -31.99 7.36 17.01
CA GLY A 143 -32.08 7.30 15.55
C GLY A 143 -32.07 8.67 14.86
N CYS A 144 -31.74 9.75 15.58
CA CYS A 144 -31.67 11.10 15.03
C CYS A 144 -30.44 11.31 14.15
N ILE A 145 -29.35 10.58 14.42
CA ILE A 145 -28.10 10.60 13.66
C ILE A 145 -27.54 9.18 13.53
N LYS A 146 -26.70 8.94 12.53
CA LYS A 146 -26.14 7.61 12.22
C LYS A 146 -24.95 7.26 13.15
N ALA A 147 -24.78 5.95 13.37
CA ALA A 147 -23.83 5.33 14.30
C ALA A 147 -22.51 4.96 13.62
#